data_AF-U1LLQ6-F1
#
_entry.id   AF-U1LLQ6-F1
#
_cell.length_a   1.000
_cell.length_b   1.000
_cell.length_c   1.000
_cell.angle_alpha   90.00
_cell.angle_beta   90.00
_cell.angle_gamma   90.00
#
_symmetry.space_group_name_H-M   'P 1'
#
loop_
_entity.id
_entity.type
_entity.pdbx_description
1 polymer ?
#
loop_
_entity_poly.entity_id
_entity_poly.type
_entity_poly.pdbx_seq_one_letter_code
_entity_poly.pdbx_strand_id
1 'polypeptide(L)'
;MKIKLDISSERYDEIKSLLEERGIEIDDSADLVLSTSTPFIQHLTVREKDTNARAVLPVTDIICIESFGHTVEIQTQESIYLATDRLYRLVGSLDPTSFLRISNSVVIATNQIKQIKPTLSSKFILTLTNGKRVDVTRSYYHIFKDHFHI
;
A
#
# COMPACT_ATOMS: atom_id res chain seq x y z
N MET A 1 -8.26 31.84 13.33
CA MET A 1 -8.58 30.45 13.76
C MET A 1 -7.26 29.73 13.94
N LYS A 2 -7.07 28.97 15.02
CA LYS A 2 -5.84 28.20 15.25
C LYS A 2 -6.11 26.73 14.95
N ILE A 3 -5.19 26.07 14.26
CA ILE A 3 -5.26 24.64 13.97
C ILE A 3 -3.89 23.98 14.11
N LYS A 4 -3.87 22.71 14.47
CA LYS A 4 -2.70 21.85 14.38
C LYS A 4 -2.65 21.20 13.00
N LEU A 5 -1.47 21.18 12.38
CA LEU A 5 -1.26 20.53 11.09
C LEU A 5 -0.69 19.13 11.29
N ASP A 6 -1.36 18.10 10.78
CA ASP A 6 -0.91 16.69 10.86
C ASP A 6 -0.82 16.09 9.45
N ILE A 7 0.24 16.48 8.73
CA ILE A 7 0.47 16.12 7.31
C ILE A 7 1.94 15.73 7.09
N SER A 8 2.25 15.13 5.93
CA SER A 8 3.63 14.77 5.59
C SER A 8 4.56 15.98 5.53
N SER A 9 5.83 15.79 5.93
CA SER A 9 6.86 16.84 5.93
C SER A 9 7.06 17.48 4.56
N GLU A 10 6.91 16.71 3.48
CA GLU A 10 7.05 17.17 2.10
C GLU A 10 6.04 18.26 1.72
N ARG A 11 4.85 18.26 2.34
CA ARG A 11 3.75 19.20 2.04
C ARG A 11 3.54 20.23 3.15
N TYR A 12 4.30 20.13 4.24
CA TYR A 12 4.10 20.94 5.43
C TYR A 12 4.21 22.43 5.14
N ASP A 13 5.34 22.86 4.57
CA ASP A 13 5.62 24.29 4.34
C ASP A 13 4.68 24.92 3.30
N GLU A 14 4.32 24.18 2.26
CA GLU A 14 3.37 24.61 1.22
C GLU A 14 1.99 24.87 1.83
N ILE A 15 1.45 23.88 2.56
CA ILE A 15 0.11 23.96 3.14
C ILE A 15 0.07 24.97 4.28
N LYS A 16 1.11 25.04 5.11
CA LYS A 16 1.26 26.07 6.14
C LYS A 16 1.17 27.48 5.54
N SER A 17 1.97 27.76 4.50
CA SER A 17 1.99 29.08 3.87
C SER A 17 0.62 29.46 3.30
N LEU A 18 -0.06 28.51 2.63
CA LEU A 18 -1.40 28.72 2.07
C LEU A 18 -2.46 29.00 3.14
N LEU A 19 -2.36 28.37 4.30
CA LEU A 19 -3.28 28.56 5.42
C LEU A 19 -3.04 29.91 6.12
N GLU A 20 -1.77 30.28 6.33
CA GLU A 20 -1.38 31.56 6.91
C GLU A 20 -1.81 32.74 6.03
N GLU A 21 -1.68 32.64 4.70
CA GLU A 21 -2.20 33.61 3.72
C GLU A 21 -3.71 33.82 3.82
N ARG A 22 -4.45 32.81 4.29
CA ARG A 22 -5.91 32.84 4.49
C ARG A 22 -6.30 33.20 5.93
N GLY A 23 -5.34 33.61 6.77
CA GLY A 23 -5.57 34.03 8.16
C GLY A 23 -5.79 32.89 9.15
N ILE A 24 -5.32 31.69 8.82
CA ILE A 24 -5.33 30.52 9.70
C ILE A 24 -3.94 30.37 10.31
N GLU A 25 -3.86 30.35 11.64
CA GLU A 25 -2.60 30.24 12.38
C GLU A 25 -2.33 28.76 12.71
N ILE A 26 -1.10 28.32 12.46
CA ILE A 26 -0.67 26.96 12.79
C ILE A 26 -0.09 26.94 14.21
N ASP A 27 -0.71 26.14 15.07
CA ASP A 27 -0.36 26.04 16.49
C ASP A 27 -0.50 24.58 16.94
N ASP A 28 0.59 23.98 17.40
CA ASP A 28 0.62 22.57 17.83
C ASP A 28 -0.26 22.31 19.06
N SER A 29 -0.69 23.36 19.77
CA SER A 29 -1.58 23.29 20.93
C SER A 29 -3.06 23.53 20.61
N ALA A 30 -3.44 23.73 19.35
CA ALA A 30 -4.82 24.01 18.96
C ALA A 30 -5.76 22.79 19.10
N ASP A 31 -7.02 23.05 19.45
CA ASP A 31 -8.06 22.03 19.61
C ASP A 31 -8.52 21.38 18.29
N LEU A 32 -8.31 22.06 17.15
CA LEU A 32 -8.71 21.60 15.83
C LEU A 32 -7.48 21.10 15.06
N VAL A 33 -7.58 19.90 14.49
CA VAL A 33 -6.52 19.29 13.67
C VAL A 33 -6.93 19.27 12.20
N LEU A 34 -6.07 19.77 11.32
CA LEU A 34 -6.16 19.57 9.88
C LEU A 34 -5.12 18.53 9.49
N SER A 35 -5.61 17.36 9.12
CA SER A 35 -4.78 16.28 8.60
C SER A 35 -5.02 16.07 7.13
N THR A 36 -4.04 15.48 6.45
CA THR A 36 -4.25 14.95 5.11
C THR A 36 -5.27 13.83 5.26
N SER A 37 -6.38 13.91 4.54
CA SER A 37 -7.18 12.72 4.29
C SER A 37 -6.37 11.81 3.37
N THR A 38 -5.36 11.11 3.88
CA THR A 38 -4.94 9.87 3.24
C THR A 38 -5.99 8.85 3.64
N PRO A 39 -6.94 8.47 2.76
CA PRO A 39 -7.91 7.42 3.08
C PRO A 39 -7.22 6.06 3.28
N PHE A 40 -5.90 6.01 3.09
CA PHE A 40 -5.09 4.80 3.10
C PHE A 40 -4.34 4.64 4.42
N ILE A 41 -4.28 3.39 4.88
CA ILE A 41 -3.60 3.02 6.11
C ILE A 41 -2.08 3.05 5.90
N GLN A 42 -1.35 3.44 6.94
CA GLN A 42 0.13 3.44 6.95
C GLN A 42 0.72 2.24 7.69
N HIS A 43 -0.06 1.64 8.59
CA HIS A 43 0.34 0.48 9.37
C HIS A 43 -0.81 -0.54 9.42
N LEU A 44 -0.46 -1.81 9.46
CA LEU A 44 -1.39 -2.93 9.59
C LEU A 44 -1.12 -3.71 10.87
N THR A 45 -2.18 -4.00 11.63
CA THR A 45 -2.09 -5.00 12.70
C THR A 45 -2.23 -6.40 12.09
N VAL A 46 -1.15 -7.18 12.15
CA VAL A 46 -1.02 -8.50 11.54
C VAL A 46 -0.62 -9.53 12.59
N ARG A 47 -0.62 -10.81 12.22
CA ARG A 47 -0.04 -11.89 13.02
C ARG A 47 1.15 -12.50 12.30
N GLU A 48 2.25 -12.73 12.98
CA GLU A 48 3.36 -13.51 12.42
C GLU A 48 2.89 -14.93 12.08
N LYS A 49 3.28 -15.45 10.92
CA LYS A 49 2.82 -16.78 10.47
C LYS A 49 3.34 -17.91 11.37
N ASP A 50 4.57 -17.80 11.88
CA ASP A 50 5.23 -18.86 12.64
C ASP A 50 4.90 -18.84 14.14
N THR A 51 4.86 -17.65 14.74
CA THR A 51 4.66 -17.47 16.19
C THR A 51 3.20 -17.15 16.56
N ASN A 52 2.39 -16.73 15.59
CA ASN A 52 1.05 -16.17 15.78
C ASN A 52 1.01 -14.91 16.70
N ALA A 53 2.18 -14.32 17.00
CA ALA A 53 2.28 -13.07 17.75
C ALA A 53 1.69 -11.91 16.94
N ARG A 54 1.09 -10.93 17.61
CA ARG A 54 0.61 -9.71 16.96
C ARG A 54 1.77 -8.77 16.70
N ALA A 55 1.81 -8.23 15.50
CA ALA A 55 2.79 -7.23 15.08
C ALA A 55 2.08 -6.05 14.41
N VAL A 56 2.72 -4.88 14.47
CA VAL A 56 2.34 -3.69 13.71
C VAL A 56 3.31 -3.58 12.54
N LEU A 57 2.81 -3.78 11.32
CA LEU A 57 3.59 -3.82 10.10
C LEU A 57 3.45 -2.50 9.33
N PRO A 58 4.54 -1.78 9.03
CA PRO A 58 4.53 -0.67 8.09
C PRO A 58 4.08 -1.12 6.70
N VAL A 59 3.18 -0.38 6.07
CA VAL A 59 2.69 -0.70 4.72
C VAL A 59 3.81 -0.64 3.68
N THR A 60 4.82 0.20 3.91
CA THR A 60 6.02 0.35 3.08
C THR A 60 6.85 -0.93 2.97
N ASP A 61 6.74 -1.84 3.93
CA ASP A 61 7.53 -3.08 3.97
C ASP A 61 6.86 -4.21 3.18
N ILE A 62 5.62 -4.01 2.75
CA ILE A 62 4.83 -5.00 2.02
C ILE A 62 5.35 -5.14 0.61
N ILE A 63 5.66 -6.38 0.22
CA ILE A 63 6.05 -6.75 -1.14
C ILE A 63 4.84 -7.24 -1.92
N CYS A 64 4.09 -8.17 -1.34
CA CYS A 64 2.81 -8.62 -1.90
C CYS A 64 1.86 -9.11 -0.82
N ILE A 65 0.58 -9.19 -1.19
CA ILE A 65 -0.50 -9.73 -0.37
C ILE A 65 -1.19 -10.82 -1.18
N GLU A 66 -1.31 -12.01 -0.60
CA GLU A 66 -1.86 -13.18 -1.26
C GLU A 66 -2.94 -13.86 -0.45
N SER A 67 -4.06 -14.19 -1.08
CA SER A 67 -5.13 -14.96 -0.44
C SER A 67 -5.02 -16.44 -0.78
N PHE A 68 -5.02 -17.29 0.24
CA PHE A 68 -5.05 -18.75 0.13
C PHE A 68 -6.32 -19.28 0.81
N GLY A 69 -7.40 -19.41 0.03
CA GLY A 69 -8.70 -19.84 0.56
C GLY A 69 -9.20 -18.89 1.65
N HIS A 70 -9.05 -19.27 2.92
CA HIS A 70 -9.52 -18.48 4.06
C HIS A 70 -8.45 -17.59 4.70
N THR A 71 -7.18 -17.75 4.34
CA THR A 71 -6.08 -16.96 4.89
C THR A 71 -5.64 -15.89 3.90
N VAL A 72 -5.11 -14.79 4.43
CA VAL A 72 -4.47 -13.73 3.63
C VAL A 72 -3.08 -13.54 4.21
N GLU A 73 -2.08 -13.81 3.38
CA GLU A 73 -0.67 -13.69 3.71
C GLU A 73 -0.13 -12.35 3.19
N ILE A 74 0.57 -11.61 4.03
CA ILE A 74 1.30 -10.40 3.67
C ILE A 74 2.78 -10.76 3.72
N GLN A 75 3.46 -10.59 2.59
CA GLN A 75 4.86 -10.94 2.45
C GLN A 75 5.72 -9.70 2.48
N THR A 76 6.81 -9.78 3.24
CA THR A 76 7.86 -8.77 3.32
C THR A 76 9.17 -9.37 2.83
N GLN A 77 10.28 -8.64 2.98
CA GLN A 77 11.61 -9.16 2.65
C GLN A 77 12.04 -10.30 3.59
N GLU A 78 11.64 -10.24 4.86
CA GLU A 78 12.16 -11.12 5.92
C GLU A 78 11.12 -12.15 6.38
N SER A 79 9.85 -11.77 6.40
CA SER A 79 8.80 -12.52 7.10
C SER A 79 7.49 -12.59 6.32
N ILE A 80 6.68 -13.58 6.67
CA ILE A 80 5.30 -13.72 6.22
C ILE A 80 4.37 -13.48 7.42
N TYR A 81 3.38 -12.62 7.21
CA TYR A 81 2.36 -12.29 8.17
C TYR A 81 0.98 -12.72 7.69
N LEU A 82 0.06 -12.92 8.62
CA LEU A 82 -1.34 -13.19 8.39
C LEU A 82 -2.15 -11.93 8.66
N ALA A 83 -2.89 -11.48 7.66
CA ALA A 83 -3.81 -10.37 7.83
C ALA A 83 -5.03 -10.78 8.66
N THR A 84 -5.63 -9.80 9.33
CA THR A 84 -6.89 -9.98 10.07
C THR A 84 -8.10 -9.86 9.16
N ASP A 85 -8.00 -9.07 8.08
CA ASP A 85 -9.06 -8.82 7.12
C ASP A 85 -8.93 -9.66 5.84
N ARG A 86 -10.04 -9.72 5.08
CA ARG A 86 -10.08 -10.30 3.72
C ARG A 86 -9.35 -9.40 2.73
N LEU A 87 -8.79 -10.00 1.67
CA LEU A 87 -8.03 -9.31 0.63
C LEU A 87 -8.76 -8.08 0.07
N TYR A 88 -10.05 -8.18 -0.22
CA TYR A 88 -10.82 -7.06 -0.79
C TYR A 88 -10.90 -5.85 0.14
N ARG A 89 -10.95 -6.06 1.47
CA ARG A 89 -10.96 -4.95 2.44
C ARG A 89 -9.60 -4.30 2.55
N LEU A 90 -8.54 -5.12 2.59
CA LEU A 90 -7.16 -4.61 2.59
C LEU A 90 -6.90 -3.75 1.36
N VAL A 91 -7.26 -4.22 0.17
CA VAL A 91 -7.12 -3.44 -1.08
C VAL A 91 -7.82 -2.09 -1.00
N GLY A 92 -9.04 -2.03 -0.44
CA GLY A 92 -9.76 -0.78 -0.28
C GLY A 92 -9.12 0.22 0.69
N SER A 93 -8.23 -0.26 1.57
CA SER A 93 -7.50 0.57 2.54
C SER A 93 -6.08 0.94 2.09
N LEU A 94 -5.59 0.38 0.98
CA LEU A 94 -4.23 0.63 0.48
C LEU A 94 -4.26 1.67 -0.64
N ASP A 95 -3.17 2.43 -0.76
CA ASP A 95 -3.03 3.42 -1.82
C ASP A 95 -2.97 2.73 -3.21
N PRO A 96 -3.94 2.96 -4.11
CA PRO A 96 -4.00 2.30 -5.41
C PRO A 96 -2.90 2.77 -6.38
N THR A 97 -2.19 3.85 -6.07
CA THR A 97 -1.00 4.27 -6.83
C THR A 97 0.23 3.44 -6.46
N SER A 98 0.28 2.95 -5.22
CA SER A 98 1.39 2.14 -4.69
C SER A 98 1.11 0.63 -4.75
N PHE A 99 -0.15 0.23 -4.74
CA PHE A 99 -0.57 -1.17 -4.76
C PHE A 99 -1.41 -1.49 -5.98
N LEU A 100 -1.03 -2.55 -6.69
CA LEU A 100 -1.73 -3.02 -7.87
C LEU A 100 -2.24 -4.44 -7.67
N ARG A 101 -3.53 -4.66 -7.90
CA ARG A 101 -4.09 -6.01 -7.96
C ARG A 101 -3.77 -6.63 -9.33
N ILE A 102 -3.13 -7.79 -9.31
CA ILE A 102 -2.66 -8.47 -10.53
C ILE A 102 -3.36 -9.82 -10.76
N SER A 103 -4.13 -10.28 -9.79
CA SER A 103 -5.00 -11.44 -9.91
C SER A 103 -6.15 -11.39 -8.90
N ASN A 104 -7.03 -12.40 -8.93
CA ASN A 104 -8.08 -12.53 -7.93
C ASN A 104 -7.52 -12.77 -6.52
N SER A 105 -6.31 -13.29 -6.40
CA SER A 105 -5.70 -13.65 -5.11
C SER A 105 -4.42 -12.87 -4.79
N VAL A 106 -3.93 -11.99 -5.66
CA VAL A 106 -2.62 -11.34 -5.50
C VAL A 106 -2.70 -9.84 -5.72
N VAL A 107 -2.13 -9.10 -4.78
CA VAL A 107 -1.88 -7.65 -4.84
C VAL A 107 -0.40 -7.44 -4.59
N ILE A 108 0.25 -6.58 -5.37
CA ILE A 108 1.68 -6.28 -5.25
C ILE A 108 1.88 -4.81 -4.91
N ALA A 109 2.96 -4.51 -4.20
CA ALA A 109 3.48 -3.15 -4.15
C ALA A 109 4.29 -2.89 -5.43
N THR A 110 3.94 -1.83 -6.17
CA THR A 110 4.47 -1.57 -7.52
C THR A 110 5.96 -1.22 -7.49
N ASN A 111 6.39 -0.52 -6.43
CA ASN A 111 7.80 -0.22 -6.15
C ASN A 111 8.64 -1.44 -5.76
N GLN A 112 8.02 -2.60 -5.49
CA GLN A 112 8.69 -3.85 -5.12
C GLN A 112 8.82 -4.84 -6.28
N ILE A 113 8.55 -4.39 -7.52
CA ILE A 113 8.79 -5.19 -8.72
C ILE A 113 10.26 -5.06 -9.13
N LYS A 114 10.95 -6.19 -9.22
CA LYS A 114 12.33 -6.28 -9.70
C LYS A 114 12.41 -6.50 -11.22
N GLN A 115 11.50 -7.28 -11.79
CA GLN A 115 11.48 -7.58 -13.22
C GLN A 115 10.07 -7.89 -13.72
N ILE A 116 9.74 -7.41 -14.92
CA ILE A 116 8.52 -7.73 -15.65
C ILE A 116 8.90 -8.55 -16.88
N LYS A 117 8.35 -9.75 -17.03
CA LYS A 117 8.59 -10.61 -18.20
C LYS A 117 7.27 -10.92 -18.92
N PRO A 118 7.07 -10.45 -20.16
CA PRO A 118 5.93 -10.88 -20.97
C PRO A 118 6.08 -12.36 -21.34
N THR A 119 4.95 -13.04 -21.44
CA THR A 119 4.88 -14.43 -21.92
C THR A 119 4.14 -14.49 -23.25
N LEU A 120 4.35 -15.57 -24.00
CA LEU A 120 3.62 -15.84 -25.25
C LEU A 120 2.10 -16.06 -25.02
N SER A 121 1.66 -16.19 -23.78
CA SER A 121 0.29 -16.60 -23.40
C SER A 121 -0.64 -15.45 -22.97
N SER A 122 -0.28 -14.21 -23.31
CA SER A 122 -0.94 -12.97 -22.84
C SER A 122 -1.00 -12.91 -21.32
N LYS A 123 0.15 -13.13 -20.69
CA LYS A 123 0.39 -12.96 -19.25
C LYS A 123 1.73 -12.27 -19.04
N PHE A 124 1.89 -11.68 -17.87
CA PHE A 124 3.20 -11.25 -17.37
C PHE A 124 3.59 -12.13 -16.18
N ILE A 125 4.88 -12.45 -16.10
CA ILE A 125 5.51 -12.99 -14.90
C ILE A 125 6.30 -11.85 -14.27
N LEU A 126 6.01 -11.54 -13.01
CA LEU A 126 6.75 -10.56 -12.24
C LEU A 126 7.74 -11.30 -11.35
N THR A 127 8.95 -10.76 -11.21
CA THR A 127 9.87 -11.11 -10.13
C THR A 127 9.87 -9.95 -9.15
N LEU A 128 9.59 -10.22 -7.88
CA LEU A 128 9.56 -9.23 -6.80
C LEU A 128 10.94 -9.09 -6.14
N THR A 129 11.11 -8.08 -5.30
CA THR A 129 12.40 -7.78 -4.62
C THR A 129 12.87 -8.92 -3.71
N ASN A 130 11.96 -9.65 -3.06
CA ASN A 130 12.28 -10.88 -2.31
C ASN A 130 12.55 -12.12 -3.19
N GLY A 131 12.58 -11.97 -4.51
CA GLY A 131 12.83 -13.05 -5.46
C GLY A 131 11.59 -13.90 -5.79
N LYS A 132 10.45 -13.66 -5.13
CA LYS A 132 9.20 -14.36 -5.45
C LYS A 132 8.75 -14.05 -6.87
N ARG A 133 8.17 -15.05 -7.53
CA ARG A 133 7.53 -14.87 -8.84
C ARG A 133 6.01 -14.94 -8.71
N VAL A 134 5.33 -14.00 -9.35
CA VAL A 134 3.86 -13.93 -9.39
C VAL A 134 3.38 -13.67 -10.81
N ASP A 135 2.23 -14.23 -11.15
CA ASP A 135 1.64 -14.12 -12.47
C ASP A 135 0.55 -13.05 -12.50
N VAL A 136 0.61 -12.15 -13.48
CA VAL A 136 -0.51 -11.30 -13.85
C VAL A 136 -1.50 -12.16 -14.64
N THR A 137 -2.70 -12.35 -14.10
CA THR A 137 -3.70 -13.19 -14.76
C THR A 137 -4.40 -12.44 -15.90
N ARG A 138 -5.02 -13.19 -16.82
CA ARG A 138 -5.66 -12.63 -18.02
C ARG A 138 -6.65 -11.51 -17.73
N SER A 139 -7.46 -11.66 -16.67
CA SER A 139 -8.45 -10.66 -16.26
C SER A 139 -7.83 -9.33 -15.82
N TYR A 140 -6.56 -9.32 -15.44
CA TYR A 140 -5.82 -8.13 -14.99
C TYR A 140 -4.75 -7.70 -16.00
N TYR A 141 -4.63 -8.39 -17.15
CA TYR A 141 -3.58 -8.14 -18.13
C TYR A 141 -3.61 -6.70 -18.65
N HIS A 142 -4.78 -6.21 -19.07
CA HIS A 142 -4.94 -4.86 -19.62
C HIS A 142 -4.70 -3.79 -18.55
N ILE A 143 -5.28 -3.96 -17.36
CA ILE A 143 -5.06 -3.05 -16.22
C ILE A 143 -3.57 -2.92 -15.90
N PHE A 144 -2.86 -4.05 -15.86
CA PHE A 144 -1.42 -4.05 -15.62
C PHE A 144 -0.64 -3.36 -16.74
N LYS A 145 -0.98 -3.66 -17.99
CA LYS A 145 -0.36 -3.08 -19.17
C LYS A 145 -0.51 -1.55 -19.19
N ASP A 146 -1.71 -1.07 -18.92
CA ASP A 146 -2.02 0.36 -18.88
C ASP A 146 -1.28 1.06 -17.73
N HIS A 147 -1.21 0.43 -16.54
CA HIS A 147 -0.49 0.99 -15.38
C HIS A 147 1.01 1.18 -15.66
N PHE A 148 1.65 0.24 -16.36
CA PHE A 148 3.09 0.27 -16.65
C PHE A 148 3.44 0.84 -18.03
N HIS A 149 2.46 1.18 -18.87
CA HIS A 149 2.64 1.68 -20.23
C HIS A 149 3.50 0.76 -21.13
N ILE A 150 3.31 -0.57 -20.99
CA ILE A 150 4.01 -1.61 -21.77
C ILE A 150 3.09 -2.30 -22.77
#